data_AF-A0A953WCS9-F1
#
_entry.id   AF-A0A953WCS9-F1
#
_cell.length_a   1.000
_cell.length_b   1.000
_cell.length_c   1.000
_cell.angle_alpha   90.00
_cell.angle_beta   90.00
_cell.angle_gamma   90.00
#
_symmetry.space_group_name_H-M   'P 1'
#
loop_
_entity.id
_entity.type
_entity.pdbx_description
1 polymer ?
#
loop_
_entity_poly.entity_id
_entity_poly.type
_entity_poly.pdbx_seq_one_letter_code
_entity_poly.pdbx_strand_id
1 'polypeptide(L)'
;METCAYAPIREAMIAALQICTSGLSAKDYDLACESLECFEEDFSEGDTVAMIADAALFLRPPSARGRRMRKRPIDRLTPKAFKDADPLVAAIGAKLPLAVFSMFEVEAVSISGEIKLRDLLDDDRVLKGMDLSLAKCARAGMLIAGRFVDVGQWHIAFGIIVTLKKSEMLAISLGLSVFDDLESKREALCPLVYHARIHGAPLALTAVSPLIEFIAAAVDAGAIDVDEALAGFAGQAGPLLFDGPWRICFRFKDGDAWDVEIVDYH
;
A
#
# COMPACT_ATOMS: atom_id res chain seq x y z
N MET A 1 -15.54 11.98 26.06
CA MET A 1 -14.32 11.23 26.43
C MET A 1 -13.32 12.27 26.91
N GLU A 2 -12.91 12.20 28.17
CA GLU A 2 -11.73 12.93 28.65
C GLU A 2 -10.56 12.64 27.70
N THR A 3 -9.67 13.62 27.50
CA THR A 3 -8.48 13.50 26.64
C THR A 3 -7.59 12.38 27.19
N CYS A 4 -7.81 11.15 26.72
CA CYS A 4 -6.99 10.01 27.08
C CYS A 4 -5.58 10.23 26.51
N ALA A 5 -4.56 9.97 27.33
CA ALA A 5 -3.17 10.07 26.87
C ALA A 5 -2.90 9.05 25.74
N TYR A 6 -1.95 9.36 24.87
CA TYR A 6 -1.63 8.52 23.72
C TYR A 6 -1.22 7.09 24.10
N ALA A 7 -0.43 6.90 25.18
CA ALA A 7 0.11 5.60 25.57
C ALA A 7 -0.99 4.54 25.87
N PRO A 8 -1.99 4.81 26.73
CA PRO A 8 -3.11 3.88 26.92
C PRO A 8 -3.87 3.53 25.63
N ILE A 9 -4.06 4.51 24.73
CA ILE A 9 -4.74 4.26 23.44
C ILE A 9 -3.88 3.34 22.57
N ARG A 10 -2.56 3.55 22.52
CA ARG A 10 -1.64 2.71 21.76
C ARG A 10 -1.59 1.28 22.30
N GLU A 11 -1.56 1.11 23.62
CA GLU A 11 -1.62 -0.21 24.26
C GLU A 11 -2.94 -0.92 23.94
N ALA A 12 -4.06 -0.21 24.05
CA ALA A 12 -5.37 -0.76 23.73
C ALA A 12 -5.53 -1.09 22.24
N MET A 13 -4.91 -0.32 21.34
CA MET A 13 -4.83 -0.64 19.91
C MET A 13 -4.07 -1.94 19.66
N ILE A 14 -2.90 -2.12 20.28
CA ILE A 14 -2.10 -3.34 20.16
C ILE A 14 -2.89 -4.54 20.66
N ALA A 15 -3.53 -4.44 21.83
CA ALA A 15 -4.37 -5.49 22.38
C ALA A 15 -5.55 -5.82 21.45
N ALA A 16 -6.20 -4.80 20.88
CA ALA A 16 -7.31 -5.01 19.94
C ALA A 16 -6.86 -5.74 18.67
N LEU A 17 -5.71 -5.37 18.11
CA LEU A 17 -5.12 -6.05 16.94
C LEU A 17 -4.76 -7.49 17.27
N GLN A 18 -4.15 -7.76 18.43
CA GLN A 18 -3.81 -9.13 18.87
C GLN A 18 -5.05 -10.03 18.99
N ILE A 19 -6.15 -9.50 19.54
CA ILE A 19 -7.44 -10.21 19.60
C ILE A 19 -7.93 -10.54 18.19
N CYS A 20 -7.88 -9.57 17.27
CA CYS A 20 -8.32 -9.77 15.90
C CYS A 20 -7.43 -10.76 15.13
N THR A 21 -6.11 -10.64 15.19
CA THR A 21 -5.18 -11.55 14.50
C THR A 21 -5.30 -12.97 15.04
N SER A 22 -5.48 -13.15 16.35
CA SER A 22 -5.72 -14.47 16.96
C SER A 22 -7.04 -15.11 16.51
N GLY A 23 -7.97 -14.33 15.96
CA GLY A 23 -9.24 -14.79 15.40
C GLY A 23 -9.18 -15.14 13.91
N LEU A 24 -8.08 -14.87 13.22
CA LEU A 24 -7.90 -15.23 11.80
C LEU A 24 -7.87 -16.75 11.63
N SER A 25 -8.51 -17.22 10.56
CA SER A 25 -8.46 -18.63 10.16
C SER A 25 -7.31 -18.87 9.18
N ALA A 26 -6.89 -20.13 9.03
CA ALA A 26 -5.90 -20.51 8.02
C ALA A 26 -6.25 -19.98 6.62
N LYS A 27 -7.53 -20.04 6.22
CA LYS A 27 -8.00 -19.49 4.94
C LYS A 27 -7.84 -17.99 4.78
N ASP A 28 -7.90 -17.23 5.88
CA ASP A 28 -7.67 -15.79 5.83
C ASP A 28 -6.18 -15.50 5.57
N TYR A 29 -5.28 -16.31 6.15
CA TYR A 29 -3.84 -16.27 5.87
C TYR A 29 -3.50 -16.76 4.46
N ASP A 30 -4.11 -17.86 4.00
CA ASP A 30 -3.90 -18.39 2.64
C ASP A 30 -4.24 -17.34 1.59
N LEU A 31 -5.39 -16.66 1.75
CA LEU A 31 -5.81 -15.57 0.86
C LEU A 31 -4.82 -14.40 0.89
N ALA A 32 -4.33 -14.03 2.07
CA ALA A 32 -3.34 -12.97 2.19
C ALA A 32 -2.05 -13.36 1.48
N CYS A 33 -1.57 -14.59 1.65
CA CYS A 33 -0.35 -15.01 0.97
C CYS A 33 -0.52 -15.19 -0.53
N GLU A 34 -1.65 -15.68 -1.01
CA GLU A 34 -1.97 -15.69 -2.44
C GLU A 34 -1.93 -14.27 -3.01
N SER A 35 -2.54 -13.30 -2.33
CA SER A 35 -2.56 -11.91 -2.77
C SER A 35 -1.21 -11.20 -2.68
N LEU A 36 -0.31 -11.66 -1.80
CA LEU A 36 1.03 -11.11 -1.60
C LEU A 36 2.11 -11.94 -2.32
N GLU A 37 1.72 -13.01 -3.00
CA GLU A 37 2.60 -14.01 -3.60
C GLU A 37 3.67 -14.53 -2.60
N CYS A 38 3.30 -14.73 -1.33
CA CYS A 38 4.18 -15.32 -0.31
C CYS A 38 3.98 -16.82 -0.14
N PHE A 39 5.05 -17.49 0.28
CA PHE A 39 5.09 -18.92 0.59
C PHE A 39 5.35 -19.15 2.09
N GLU A 40 5.08 -20.36 2.58
CA GLU A 40 5.24 -20.70 4.01
C GLU A 40 6.66 -20.44 4.56
N GLU A 41 7.66 -20.43 3.68
CA GLU A 41 9.07 -20.16 4.02
C GLU A 41 9.30 -18.69 4.42
N ASP A 42 8.46 -17.77 3.96
CA ASP A 42 8.55 -16.32 4.23
C ASP A 42 8.06 -15.95 5.65
N PHE A 43 7.46 -16.88 6.38
CA PHE A 43 6.88 -16.66 7.72
C PHE A 43 7.92 -16.59 8.85
N SER A 44 9.21 -16.64 8.53
CA SER A 44 10.29 -16.64 9.53
C SER A 44 10.86 -15.26 9.85
N GLU A 45 10.49 -14.23 9.08
CA GLU A 45 11.06 -12.88 9.20
C GLU A 45 10.09 -11.85 9.79
N GLY A 46 10.58 -11.05 10.74
CA GLY A 46 9.78 -10.21 11.64
C GLY A 46 8.65 -9.40 11.00
N ASP A 47 8.98 -8.39 10.18
CA ASP A 47 7.97 -7.48 9.61
C ASP A 47 7.06 -8.16 8.58
N THR A 48 7.53 -9.23 7.92
CA THR A 48 6.76 -10.00 6.94
C THR A 48 5.53 -10.62 7.58
N VAL A 49 5.66 -11.25 8.75
CA VAL A 49 4.53 -11.83 9.49
C VAL A 49 3.50 -10.75 9.84
N ALA A 50 3.94 -9.55 10.22
CA ALA A 50 3.05 -8.43 10.52
C ALA A 50 2.32 -7.91 9.27
N MET A 51 2.98 -7.85 8.11
CA MET A 51 2.36 -7.49 6.83
C MET A 51 1.30 -8.50 6.41
N ILE A 52 1.61 -9.80 6.50
CA ILE A 52 0.68 -10.88 6.16
C ILE A 52 -0.55 -10.82 7.09
N ALA A 53 -0.34 -10.63 8.39
CA ALA A 53 -1.45 -10.53 9.34
C ALA A 53 -2.33 -9.29 9.09
N ASP A 54 -1.74 -8.13 8.76
CA ASP A 54 -2.50 -6.94 8.37
C ASP A 54 -3.28 -7.18 7.08
N ALA A 55 -2.65 -7.74 6.05
CA ALA A 55 -3.32 -8.11 4.81
C ALA A 55 -4.48 -9.10 5.07
N ALA A 56 -4.26 -10.14 5.88
CA ALA A 56 -5.28 -11.12 6.24
C ALA A 56 -6.48 -10.50 6.97
N LEU A 57 -6.28 -9.47 7.79
CA LEU A 57 -7.39 -8.77 8.45
C LEU A 57 -8.25 -7.96 7.48
N PHE A 58 -7.62 -7.29 6.54
CA PHE A 58 -8.26 -6.22 5.76
C PHE A 58 -8.56 -6.57 4.31
N LEU A 59 -7.98 -7.63 3.75
CA LEU A 59 -8.27 -8.05 2.38
C LEU A 59 -9.71 -8.57 2.24
N ARG A 60 -10.33 -8.19 1.14
CA ARG A 60 -11.67 -8.66 0.77
C ARG A 60 -11.53 -9.97 0.00
N PRO A 61 -12.18 -11.06 0.44
CA PRO A 61 -12.18 -12.30 -0.33
C PRO A 61 -12.88 -12.07 -1.67
N PRO A 62 -12.37 -12.66 -2.77
CA PRO A 62 -13.02 -12.56 -4.07
C PRO A 62 -14.47 -13.07 -3.97
N SER A 63 -15.39 -12.33 -4.58
CA SER A 63 -16.78 -12.77 -4.64
C SER A 63 -16.89 -13.93 -5.64
N ALA A 64 -17.49 -15.04 -5.22
CA ALA A 64 -17.91 -16.07 -6.17
C ALA A 64 -18.94 -15.45 -7.13
N ARG A 65 -18.68 -15.51 -8.44
CA ARG A 65 -19.47 -14.93 -9.55
C ARG A 65 -20.96 -14.72 -9.18
N GLY A 66 -21.36 -13.46 -9.08
CA GLY A 66 -22.76 -13.05 -8.88
C GLY A 66 -23.28 -13.02 -7.44
N ARG A 67 -22.44 -13.27 -6.42
CA ARG A 67 -22.83 -13.10 -5.01
C ARG A 67 -22.47 -11.74 -4.43
N ARG A 68 -23.22 -11.35 -3.40
CA ARG A 68 -22.96 -10.20 -2.53
C ARG A 68 -21.50 -10.25 -2.04
N MET A 69 -20.80 -9.12 -2.09
CA MET A 69 -19.39 -9.04 -1.67
C MET A 69 -19.20 -9.67 -0.29
N ARG A 70 -18.18 -10.52 -0.16
CA ARG A 70 -17.82 -11.11 1.12
C ARG A 70 -17.26 -10.02 2.03
N LYS A 71 -17.65 -10.04 3.29
CA LYS A 71 -17.10 -9.16 4.31
C LYS A 71 -15.62 -9.44 4.51
N ARG A 72 -14.83 -8.41 4.83
CA ARG A 72 -13.43 -8.59 5.22
C ARG A 72 -13.36 -9.37 6.55
N PRO A 73 -12.28 -10.09 6.83
CA PRO A 73 -12.12 -10.79 8.12
C PRO A 73 -12.30 -9.85 9.32
N ILE A 74 -11.75 -8.63 9.27
CA ILE A 74 -11.96 -7.63 10.34
C ILE A 74 -13.44 -7.33 10.60
N ASP A 75 -14.26 -7.15 9.55
CA ASP A 75 -15.71 -6.88 9.68
C ASP A 75 -16.47 -8.06 10.31
N ARG A 76 -15.97 -9.28 10.12
CA ARG A 76 -16.55 -10.52 10.67
C ARG A 76 -16.17 -10.72 12.13
N LEU A 77 -14.93 -10.37 12.50
CA LEU A 77 -14.36 -10.65 13.82
C LEU A 77 -14.82 -9.62 14.87
N THR A 78 -14.79 -8.33 14.53
CA THR A 78 -15.04 -7.23 15.47
C THR A 78 -16.35 -7.33 16.28
N PRO A 79 -17.51 -7.72 15.71
CA PRO A 79 -18.78 -7.71 16.45
C PRO A 79 -18.84 -8.63 17.69
N LYS A 80 -17.96 -9.62 17.78
CA LYS A 80 -17.97 -10.62 18.87
C LYS A 80 -16.67 -10.66 19.67
N ALA A 81 -15.56 -10.22 19.08
CA ALA A 81 -14.22 -10.42 19.62
C ALA A 81 -13.97 -9.65 20.94
N PHE A 82 -14.75 -8.61 21.22
CA PHE A 82 -14.46 -7.68 22.32
C PHE A 82 -15.45 -7.73 23.49
N LYS A 83 -16.29 -8.77 23.57
CA LYS A 83 -17.35 -8.86 24.60
C LYS A 83 -16.79 -8.80 26.03
N ASP A 84 -15.67 -9.46 26.25
CA ASP A 84 -15.03 -9.60 27.57
C ASP A 84 -13.75 -8.77 27.69
N ALA A 85 -13.51 -7.86 26.73
CA ALA A 85 -12.32 -7.01 26.71
C ALA A 85 -12.51 -5.75 27.58
N ASP A 86 -11.39 -5.12 27.94
CA ASP A 86 -11.40 -3.79 28.57
C ASP A 86 -12.22 -2.78 27.73
N PRO A 87 -12.98 -1.86 28.34
CA PRO A 87 -13.83 -0.91 27.59
C PRO A 87 -13.08 -0.07 26.55
N LEU A 88 -11.83 0.32 26.80
CA LEU A 88 -11.02 1.08 25.84
C LEU A 88 -10.61 0.18 24.67
N VAL A 89 -10.18 -1.05 24.94
CA VAL A 89 -9.85 -2.06 23.92
C VAL A 89 -11.07 -2.35 23.05
N ALA A 90 -12.24 -2.54 23.65
CA ALA A 90 -13.49 -2.78 22.94
C ALA A 90 -13.90 -1.57 22.07
N ALA A 91 -13.76 -0.35 22.60
CA ALA A 91 -14.05 0.88 21.87
C ALA A 91 -13.13 1.08 20.66
N ILE A 92 -11.83 0.81 20.79
CA ILE A 92 -10.88 0.87 19.67
C ILE A 92 -11.14 -0.27 18.68
N GLY A 93 -11.32 -1.49 19.18
CA GLY A 93 -11.61 -2.68 18.39
C GLY A 93 -12.83 -2.49 17.49
N ALA A 94 -13.89 -1.85 18.00
CA ALA A 94 -15.09 -1.49 17.24
C ALA A 94 -14.83 -0.56 16.04
N LYS A 95 -13.73 0.21 16.07
CA LYS A 95 -13.36 1.15 15.01
C LYS A 95 -12.38 0.57 13.99
N LEU A 96 -11.72 -0.56 14.29
CA LEU A 96 -10.78 -1.20 13.35
C LEU A 96 -11.37 -1.46 11.95
N PRO A 97 -12.64 -1.87 11.76
CA PRO A 97 -13.25 -1.98 10.43
C PRO A 97 -13.25 -0.70 9.59
N LEU A 98 -13.15 0.47 10.24
CA LEU A 98 -13.12 1.79 9.59
C LEU A 98 -11.69 2.23 9.24
N ALA A 99 -10.68 1.41 9.53
CA ALA A 99 -9.31 1.74 9.20
C ALA A 99 -9.11 1.81 7.68
N VAL A 100 -8.35 2.81 7.25
CA VAL A 100 -8.04 3.06 5.84
C VAL A 100 -6.55 2.87 5.60
N PHE A 101 -6.21 2.13 4.54
CA PHE A 101 -4.85 2.10 4.01
C PHE A 101 -4.79 3.12 2.88
N SER A 102 -3.87 4.07 2.94
CA SER A 102 -3.71 5.08 1.90
C SER A 102 -2.27 5.53 1.75
N MET A 103 -2.03 6.39 0.76
CA MET A 103 -0.80 7.18 0.65
C MET A 103 -1.02 8.54 1.29
N PHE A 104 -0.04 9.01 2.06
CA PHE A 104 -0.10 10.28 2.76
C PHE A 104 1.17 11.09 2.52
N GLU A 105 1.00 12.40 2.42
CA GLU A 105 2.08 13.36 2.62
C GLU A 105 2.03 13.89 4.06
N VAL A 106 3.17 13.89 4.73
CA VAL A 106 3.34 14.60 6.00
C VAL A 106 3.42 16.09 5.70
N GLU A 107 2.41 16.86 6.10
CA GLU A 107 2.41 18.32 5.93
C GLU A 107 3.17 19.01 7.07
N ALA A 108 3.00 18.53 8.30
CA ALA A 108 3.60 19.12 9.48
C ALA A 108 3.74 18.10 10.61
N VAL A 109 4.73 18.33 11.48
CA VAL A 109 4.91 17.59 12.74
C VAL A 109 4.98 18.61 13.86
N SER A 110 4.13 18.44 14.87
CA SER A 110 4.10 19.30 16.06
C SER A 110 5.14 18.86 17.10
N ILE A 111 5.49 19.78 18.01
CA ILE A 111 6.40 19.49 19.14
C ILE A 111 5.82 18.40 20.06
N SER A 112 4.49 18.32 20.17
CA SER A 112 3.79 17.30 20.96
C SER A 112 3.70 15.93 20.27
N GLY A 113 4.24 15.77 19.05
CA GLY A 113 4.23 14.51 18.30
C GLY A 113 2.98 14.28 17.44
N GLU A 114 2.04 15.23 17.39
CA GLU A 114 0.93 15.18 16.42
C GLU A 114 1.45 15.43 15.01
N ILE A 115 0.91 14.70 14.05
CA ILE A 115 1.33 14.72 12.64
C ILE A 115 0.13 15.12 11.79
N LYS A 116 0.28 16.14 10.96
CA LYS A 116 -0.72 16.49 9.97
C LYS A 116 -0.43 15.72 8.68
N LEU A 117 -1.37 14.89 8.24
CA LEU A 117 -1.24 14.02 7.09
C LEU A 117 -2.25 14.42 6.03
N ARG A 118 -1.83 14.57 4.77
CA ARG A 118 -2.71 14.78 3.62
C ARG A 118 -2.87 13.46 2.88
N ASP A 119 -4.09 12.95 2.78
CA ASP A 119 -4.42 11.72 2.06
C ASP A 119 -4.41 11.99 0.55
N LEU A 120 -3.46 11.37 -0.15
CA LEU A 120 -3.22 11.60 -1.58
C LEU A 120 -4.16 10.80 -2.47
N LEU A 121 -4.98 9.91 -1.92
CA LEU A 121 -6.00 9.18 -2.69
C LEU A 121 -7.42 9.73 -2.51
N ASP A 122 -7.69 10.47 -1.44
CA ASP A 122 -9.04 10.86 -1.01
C ASP A 122 -9.20 12.39 -1.02
N ASP A 123 -9.14 12.99 -2.21
CA ASP A 123 -9.34 14.42 -2.47
C ASP A 123 -8.61 15.35 -1.47
N ASP A 124 -7.33 15.04 -1.18
CA ASP A 124 -6.49 15.79 -0.24
C ASP A 124 -7.07 15.88 1.19
N ARG A 125 -7.87 14.91 1.61
CA ARG A 125 -8.39 14.82 2.98
C ARG A 125 -7.27 14.88 3.99
N VAL A 126 -7.37 15.82 4.93
CA VAL A 126 -6.37 15.98 6.00
C VAL A 126 -6.76 15.14 7.22
N LEU A 127 -5.81 14.33 7.69
CA LEU A 127 -5.89 13.58 8.94
C LEU A 127 -5.00 14.21 10.02
N LYS A 128 -5.45 14.07 11.26
CA LYS A 128 -4.66 14.42 12.44
C LYS A 128 -4.08 13.14 13.05
N GLY A 129 -2.90 12.75 12.57
CA GLY A 129 -2.18 11.57 13.02
C GLY A 129 -1.56 11.74 14.42
N MET A 130 -1.49 10.64 15.17
CA MET A 130 -0.67 10.52 16.37
C MET A 130 0.04 9.18 16.37
N ASP A 131 1.37 9.22 16.23
CA ASP A 131 2.24 8.07 16.41
C ASP A 131 3.64 8.57 16.82
N LEU A 132 4.08 8.25 18.04
CA LEU A 132 5.36 8.75 18.58
C LEU A 132 6.58 8.23 17.82
N SER A 133 6.51 7.05 17.20
CA SER A 133 7.61 6.50 16.41
C SER A 133 7.69 7.20 15.06
N LEU A 134 6.56 7.38 14.38
CA LEU A 134 6.47 8.14 13.14
C LEU A 134 6.86 9.60 13.38
N ALA A 135 6.40 10.24 14.46
CA ALA A 135 6.70 11.64 14.74
C ALA A 135 8.19 11.91 14.94
N LYS A 136 8.97 10.92 15.40
CA LYS A 136 10.44 11.04 15.56
C LYS A 136 11.18 11.09 14.23
N CYS A 137 10.65 10.44 13.19
CA CYS A 137 11.30 10.37 11.88
C CYS A 137 10.60 11.20 10.78
N ALA A 138 9.35 11.60 11.03
CA ALA A 138 8.54 12.35 10.09
C ALA A 138 9.08 13.76 9.88
N ARG A 139 8.94 14.24 8.65
CA ARG A 139 9.29 15.59 8.22
C ARG A 139 8.32 16.05 7.16
N ALA A 140 8.09 17.37 7.07
CA ALA A 140 7.24 17.92 6.02
C ALA A 140 7.70 17.48 4.63
N GLY A 141 6.77 17.09 3.76
CA GLY A 141 7.01 16.54 2.42
C GLY A 141 7.41 15.07 2.39
N MET A 142 7.47 14.39 3.53
CA MET A 142 7.68 12.94 3.57
C MET A 142 6.44 12.21 3.08
N LEU A 143 6.62 11.28 2.15
CA LEU A 143 5.55 10.44 1.62
C LEU A 143 5.57 9.09 2.31
N ILE A 144 4.39 8.62 2.72
CA ILE A 144 4.22 7.31 3.36
C ILE A 144 3.01 6.58 2.80
N ALA A 145 3.03 5.25 2.84
CA ALA A 145 1.84 4.42 2.77
C ALA A 145 1.64 3.72 4.11
N GLY A 146 0.41 3.61 4.58
CA GLY A 146 0.13 2.92 5.84
C GLY A 146 -1.35 2.92 6.21
N ARG A 147 -1.66 2.19 7.28
CA ARG A 147 -3.03 2.06 7.77
C ARG A 147 -3.29 2.98 8.96
N PHE A 148 -4.39 3.71 8.89
CA PHE A 148 -4.82 4.63 9.95
C PHE A 148 -6.26 4.36 10.33
N VAL A 149 -6.56 4.46 11.62
CA VAL A 149 -7.93 4.38 12.16
C VAL A 149 -8.22 5.60 13.01
N ASP A 150 -9.41 6.17 12.82
CA ASP A 150 -9.92 7.24 13.65
C ASP A 150 -10.26 6.70 15.05
N VAL A 151 -9.60 7.19 16.08
CA VAL A 151 -9.91 6.86 17.49
C VAL A 151 -10.63 7.99 18.21
N GLY A 152 -11.01 9.07 17.52
CA GLY A 152 -11.75 10.22 18.02
C GLY A 152 -10.92 11.49 17.86
N GLN A 153 -10.03 11.75 18.81
CA GLN A 153 -9.18 12.95 18.77
C GLN A 153 -8.08 12.88 17.70
N TRP A 154 -7.67 11.66 17.33
CA TRP A 154 -6.57 11.40 16.43
C TRP A 154 -6.87 10.23 15.50
N HIS A 155 -6.13 10.17 14.40
CA HIS A 155 -5.90 8.97 13.61
C HIS A 155 -4.64 8.29 14.14
N ILE A 156 -4.73 7.00 14.46
CA ILE A 156 -3.56 6.23 14.91
C ILE A 156 -3.12 5.30 13.79
N ALA A 157 -1.83 5.34 13.49
CA ALA A 157 -1.21 4.41 12.57
C ALA A 157 -1.04 3.04 13.22
N PHE A 158 -1.22 1.98 12.44
CA PHE A 158 -0.88 0.63 12.85
C PHE A 158 -0.53 -0.23 11.62
N GLY A 159 0.00 -1.43 11.87
CA GLY A 159 0.62 -2.23 10.82
C GLY A 159 1.97 -1.64 10.42
N ILE A 160 2.41 -1.93 9.18
CA ILE A 160 3.67 -1.41 8.66
C ILE A 160 3.44 -0.09 7.93
N ILE A 161 4.19 0.93 8.33
CA ILE A 161 4.26 2.21 7.62
C ILE A 161 5.46 2.16 6.68
N VAL A 162 5.20 2.36 5.40
CA VAL A 162 6.20 2.30 4.35
C VAL A 162 6.52 3.71 3.88
N THR A 163 7.80 4.08 3.86
CA THR A 163 8.23 5.35 3.27
C THR A 163 8.27 5.23 1.75
N LEU A 164 7.84 6.30 1.06
CA LEU A 164 7.74 6.34 -0.39
C LEU A 164 8.67 7.41 -0.97
N LYS A 165 9.26 7.11 -2.12
CA LYS A 165 9.87 8.10 -3.01
C LYS A 165 8.78 8.78 -3.84
N LYS A 166 9.07 9.99 -4.35
CA LYS A 166 8.17 10.69 -5.28
C LYS A 166 7.88 9.88 -6.55
N SER A 167 8.87 9.15 -7.06
CA SER A 167 8.71 8.26 -8.21
C SER A 167 7.79 7.08 -7.91
N GLU A 168 7.89 6.49 -6.72
CA GLU A 168 7.00 5.40 -6.27
C GLU A 168 5.56 5.90 -6.12
N MET A 169 5.37 7.09 -5.53
CA MET A 169 4.03 7.70 -5.41
C MET A 169 3.40 7.97 -6.79
N LEU A 170 4.17 8.53 -7.73
CA LEU A 170 3.69 8.74 -9.10
C LEU A 170 3.32 7.42 -9.77
N ALA A 171 4.20 6.42 -9.69
CA ALA A 171 3.99 5.10 -10.26
C ALA A 171 2.74 4.40 -9.69
N ILE A 172 2.55 4.45 -8.36
CA ILE A 172 1.34 3.96 -7.71
C ILE A 172 0.11 4.72 -8.20
N SER A 173 0.17 6.05 -8.30
CA SER A 173 -0.96 6.86 -8.77
C SER A 173 -1.36 6.51 -10.20
N LEU A 174 -0.38 6.23 -11.08
CA LEU A 174 -0.63 5.75 -12.44
C LEU A 174 -1.21 4.33 -12.43
N GLY A 175 -0.61 3.40 -11.67
CA GLY A 175 -1.08 2.02 -11.57
C GLY A 175 -2.51 1.91 -11.02
N LEU A 176 -2.88 2.78 -10.07
CA LEU A 176 -4.21 2.84 -9.48
C LEU A 176 -5.22 3.66 -10.33
N SER A 177 -4.78 4.31 -11.41
CA SER A 177 -5.68 5.10 -12.27
C SER A 177 -6.70 4.25 -13.04
N VAL A 178 -6.46 2.94 -13.15
CA VAL A 178 -7.37 1.97 -13.76
C VAL A 178 -8.62 1.70 -12.93
N PHE A 179 -8.63 2.10 -11.66
CA PHE A 179 -9.79 1.96 -10.78
C PHE A 179 -10.60 3.26 -10.74
N ASP A 180 -11.91 3.14 -10.94
CA ASP A 180 -12.82 4.28 -10.96
C ASP A 180 -13.17 4.81 -9.57
N ASP A 181 -13.09 3.94 -8.53
CA ASP A 181 -13.51 4.27 -7.18
C ASP A 181 -12.37 4.16 -6.15
N LEU A 182 -12.48 4.97 -5.10
CA LEU A 182 -11.48 5.06 -4.03
C LEU A 182 -11.33 3.76 -3.22
N GLU A 183 -12.41 3.00 -3.05
CA GLU A 183 -12.38 1.76 -2.27
C GLU A 183 -11.51 0.73 -2.98
N SER A 184 -11.74 0.51 -4.28
CA SER A 184 -10.93 -0.37 -5.12
C SER A 184 -9.46 0.05 -5.17
N LYS A 185 -9.18 1.37 -5.25
CA LYS A 185 -7.80 1.89 -5.17
C LYS A 185 -7.11 1.50 -3.86
N ARG A 186 -7.79 1.69 -2.72
CA ARG A 186 -7.25 1.36 -1.40
C ARG A 186 -7.11 -0.15 -1.19
N GLU A 187 -8.02 -0.95 -1.73
CA GLU A 187 -7.95 -2.43 -1.70
C GLU A 187 -6.75 -2.96 -2.49
N ALA A 188 -6.44 -2.37 -3.65
CA ALA A 188 -5.27 -2.74 -4.44
C ALA A 188 -3.93 -2.22 -3.87
N LEU A 189 -3.94 -1.06 -3.20
CA LEU A 189 -2.72 -0.41 -2.70
C LEU A 189 -1.95 -1.27 -1.67
N CYS A 190 -2.65 -1.89 -0.72
CA CYS A 190 -2.00 -2.62 0.37
C CYS A 190 -1.24 -3.86 -0.14
N PRO A 191 -1.83 -4.76 -0.96
CA PRO A 191 -1.09 -5.85 -1.60
C PRO A 191 0.10 -5.37 -2.40
N LEU A 192 -0.07 -4.33 -3.21
CA LEU A 192 1.01 -3.77 -4.04
C LEU A 192 2.23 -3.34 -3.20
N VAL A 193 1.98 -2.57 -2.13
CA VAL A 193 3.05 -2.05 -1.28
C VAL A 193 3.72 -3.17 -0.47
N TYR A 194 2.94 -4.10 0.07
CA TYR A 194 3.49 -5.21 0.86
C TYR A 194 4.23 -6.22 0.00
N HIS A 195 3.69 -6.62 -1.15
CA HIS A 195 4.37 -7.49 -2.13
C HIS A 195 5.75 -6.94 -2.48
N ALA A 196 5.82 -5.67 -2.87
CA ALA A 196 7.09 -5.06 -3.23
C ALA A 196 8.09 -5.03 -2.07
N ARG A 197 7.62 -4.91 -0.83
CA ARG A 197 8.49 -4.91 0.36
C ARG A 197 8.95 -6.30 0.75
N ILE A 198 8.06 -7.28 0.77
CA ILE A 198 8.36 -8.67 1.12
C ILE A 198 9.38 -9.23 0.12
N HIS A 199 9.17 -9.00 -1.17
CA HIS A 199 10.02 -9.54 -2.24
C HIS A 199 11.21 -8.65 -2.60
N GLY A 200 11.38 -7.52 -1.91
CA GLY A 200 12.41 -6.52 -2.26
C GLY A 200 12.29 -5.99 -3.70
N ALA A 201 11.09 -6.08 -4.30
CA ALA A 201 10.86 -5.66 -5.68
C ALA A 201 10.82 -4.12 -5.79
N PRO A 202 11.25 -3.55 -6.94
CA PRO A 202 11.14 -2.12 -7.17
C PRO A 202 9.68 -1.68 -7.25
N LEU A 203 9.14 -1.11 -6.16
CA LEU A 203 7.73 -0.71 -6.03
C LEU A 203 7.22 0.14 -7.20
N ALA A 204 8.04 1.05 -7.73
CA ALA A 204 7.66 1.85 -8.89
C ALA A 204 7.40 0.99 -10.14
N LEU A 205 8.22 -0.04 -10.39
CA LEU A 205 8.03 -0.96 -11.52
C LEU A 205 6.84 -1.88 -11.27
N THR A 206 6.72 -2.46 -10.06
CA THR A 206 5.59 -3.30 -9.66
C THR A 206 4.26 -2.57 -9.87
N ALA A 207 4.19 -1.29 -9.50
CA ALA A 207 2.98 -0.48 -9.61
C ALA A 207 2.54 -0.24 -11.06
N VAL A 208 3.46 -0.08 -12.00
CA VAL A 208 3.14 0.22 -13.41
C VAL A 208 3.09 -1.02 -14.30
N SER A 209 3.53 -2.19 -13.82
CA SER A 209 3.53 -3.43 -14.62
C SER A 209 2.18 -3.73 -15.27
N PRO A 210 1.03 -3.66 -14.55
CA PRO A 210 -0.26 -3.93 -15.17
C PRO A 210 -0.62 -2.95 -16.31
N LEU A 211 -0.20 -1.69 -16.18
CA LEU A 211 -0.40 -0.69 -17.22
C LEU A 211 0.47 -0.97 -18.45
N ILE A 212 1.72 -1.38 -18.25
CA ILE A 212 2.63 -1.78 -19.34
C ILE A 212 2.05 -2.98 -20.09
N GLU A 213 1.60 -4.01 -19.37
CA GLU A 213 0.97 -5.20 -19.95
C GLU A 213 -0.31 -4.86 -20.73
N PHE A 214 -1.14 -3.97 -20.19
CA PHE A 214 -2.34 -3.47 -20.88
C PHE A 214 -1.99 -2.75 -22.19
N ILE A 215 -1.02 -1.84 -22.16
CA ILE A 215 -0.56 -1.12 -23.36
C ILE A 215 0.00 -2.09 -24.39
N ALA A 216 0.82 -3.05 -23.97
CA ALA A 216 1.38 -4.07 -24.86
C ALA A 216 0.27 -4.89 -25.55
N ALA A 217 -0.73 -5.35 -24.78
CA ALA A 217 -1.86 -6.09 -25.34
C ALA A 217 -2.70 -5.24 -26.32
N ALA A 218 -2.86 -3.93 -26.05
CA ALA A 218 -3.58 -3.02 -26.94
C ALA A 218 -2.81 -2.75 -28.25
N VAL A 219 -1.48 -2.67 -28.17
CA VAL A 219 -0.59 -2.59 -29.35
C VAL A 219 -0.71 -3.86 -30.20
N ASP A 220 -0.62 -5.04 -29.58
CA ASP A 220 -0.73 -6.33 -30.28
C ASP A 220 -2.11 -6.50 -30.96
N ALA A 221 -3.16 -5.92 -30.37
CA ALA A 221 -4.50 -5.90 -30.93
C ALA A 221 -4.69 -4.84 -32.05
N GLY A 222 -3.67 -4.01 -32.33
CA GLY A 222 -3.76 -2.88 -33.27
C GLY A 222 -4.69 -1.76 -32.80
N ALA A 223 -5.02 -1.72 -31.50
CA ALA A 223 -5.87 -0.68 -30.91
C ALA A 223 -5.08 0.61 -30.60
N ILE A 224 -3.76 0.50 -30.48
CA ILE A 224 -2.82 1.62 -30.31
C ILE A 224 -1.78 1.52 -31.43
N ASP A 225 -1.60 2.62 -32.16
CA ASP A 225 -0.49 2.76 -33.08
C ASP A 225 0.80 3.07 -32.29
N VAL A 226 1.83 2.24 -32.48
CA VAL A 226 3.08 2.35 -31.72
C VAL A 226 3.82 3.65 -32.02
N ASP A 227 3.82 4.09 -33.27
CA ASP A 227 4.53 5.30 -33.68
C ASP A 227 3.83 6.54 -33.11
N GLU A 228 2.50 6.56 -33.09
CA GLU A 228 1.71 7.62 -32.45
C GLU A 228 1.93 7.65 -30.92
N ALA A 229 1.92 6.48 -30.28
CA ALA A 229 2.18 6.37 -28.84
C ALA A 229 3.60 6.88 -28.50
N LEU A 230 4.61 6.43 -29.24
CA LEU A 230 6.00 6.86 -29.06
C LEU A 230 6.19 8.35 -29.34
N ALA A 231 5.52 8.92 -30.35
CA ALA A 231 5.56 10.35 -30.64
C ALA A 231 4.97 11.18 -29.48
N GLY A 232 3.90 10.69 -28.85
CA GLY A 232 3.30 11.30 -27.65
C GLY A 232 4.26 11.33 -26.46
N PHE A 233 5.02 10.25 -26.24
CA PHE A 233 6.06 10.20 -25.20
C PHE A 233 7.28 11.05 -25.55
N ALA A 234 7.76 11.00 -26.80
CA ALA A 234 8.92 11.75 -27.27
C ALA A 234 8.70 13.27 -27.30
N GLY A 235 7.45 13.72 -27.48
CA GLY A 235 7.09 15.15 -27.47
C GLY A 235 7.02 15.79 -26.07
N GLN A 236 6.90 14.99 -25.02
CA GLN A 236 6.86 15.46 -23.61
C GLN A 236 8.10 15.06 -22.80
N ALA A 237 8.82 14.03 -23.25
CA ALA A 237 10.17 13.76 -22.81
C ALA A 237 11.13 14.72 -23.54
N GLY A 238 11.42 15.87 -22.93
CA GLY A 238 12.80 16.37 -23.01
C GLY A 238 13.73 15.17 -22.71
N PRO A 239 14.86 15.02 -23.41
CA PRO A 239 15.52 13.74 -23.60
C PRO A 239 15.50 12.92 -22.32
N LEU A 240 14.79 11.77 -22.34
CA LEU A 240 14.90 10.70 -21.34
C LEU A 240 16.30 10.09 -21.46
N LEU A 241 17.30 10.93 -21.23
CA LEU A 241 18.61 10.51 -20.81
C LEU A 241 18.36 9.88 -19.45
N PHE A 242 18.61 8.57 -19.35
CA PHE A 242 19.10 8.02 -18.10
C PHE A 242 20.14 9.02 -17.59
N ASP A 243 19.84 9.74 -16.52
CA ASP A 243 20.69 10.83 -16.02
C ASP A 243 21.87 10.20 -15.25
N GLY A 244 22.74 9.59 -16.03
CA GLY A 244 23.89 8.80 -15.68
C GLY A 244 24.55 8.27 -16.96
N PRO A 245 25.84 7.93 -16.94
CA PRO A 245 26.58 7.47 -18.13
C PRO A 245 26.19 6.09 -18.65
N TRP A 246 25.17 5.48 -18.06
CA TRP A 246 24.77 4.13 -18.36
C TRP A 246 24.06 4.06 -19.72
N ARG A 247 24.40 3.06 -20.52
CA ARG A 247 23.76 2.74 -21.80
C ARG A 247 23.37 1.28 -21.82
N ILE A 248 22.20 0.98 -22.37
CA ILE A 248 21.84 -0.38 -22.74
C ILE A 248 22.32 -0.59 -24.17
N CYS A 249 23.34 -1.42 -24.34
CA CYS A 249 23.87 -1.83 -25.63
C CYS A 249 23.32 -3.21 -25.94
N PHE A 250 22.82 -3.41 -27.16
CA PHE A 250 22.42 -4.71 -27.65
C PHE A 250 22.56 -4.74 -29.17
N ARG A 251 22.70 -5.94 -29.72
CA ARG A 251 22.69 -6.20 -31.15
C ARG A 251 21.27 -6.63 -31.55
N PHE A 252 20.63 -5.85 -32.41
CA PHE A 252 19.29 -6.19 -32.90
C PHE A 252 19.39 -7.04 -34.18
N LYS A 253 18.78 -8.23 -34.18
CA LYS A 253 18.78 -9.13 -35.34
C LYS A 253 17.53 -10.02 -35.35
N ASP A 254 16.90 -10.13 -36.53
CA ASP A 254 15.75 -10.99 -36.80
C ASP A 254 14.52 -10.69 -35.91
N GLY A 255 14.39 -9.44 -35.46
CA GLY A 255 13.31 -9.00 -34.57
C GLY A 255 13.63 -9.10 -33.08
N ASP A 256 14.78 -9.68 -32.72
CA ASP A 256 15.19 -9.92 -31.34
C ASP A 256 16.41 -9.09 -30.93
N ALA A 257 16.51 -8.79 -29.64
CA ALA A 257 17.69 -8.18 -29.02
C ALA A 257 18.64 -9.26 -28.49
N TRP A 258 19.89 -9.20 -28.94
CA TRP A 258 20.97 -10.10 -28.57
C TRP A 258 22.07 -9.32 -27.85
N ASP A 259 22.86 -10.00 -27.03
CA ASP A 259 24.05 -9.41 -26.39
C ASP A 259 23.72 -8.14 -25.56
N VAL A 260 22.63 -8.20 -24.78
CA VAL A 260 22.16 -7.06 -23.96
C VAL A 260 23.11 -6.83 -22.80
N GLU A 261 23.74 -5.65 -22.78
CA GLU A 261 24.68 -5.22 -21.75
C GLU A 261 24.31 -3.82 -21.24
N ILE A 262 24.47 -3.59 -19.94
CA ILE A 262 24.43 -2.25 -19.35
C ILE A 262 25.88 -1.79 -19.18
N VAL A 263 26.31 -0.81 -19.98
CA VAL A 263 27.68 -0.28 -19.96
C VAL A 263 27.72 1.12 -19.34
N ASP A 264 28.76 1.39 -18.55
CA ASP A 264 29.12 2.74 -18.11
C ASP A 264 29.96 3.39 -19.22
N TYR A 265 29.44 4.45 -19.85
CA TYR A 265 30.18 5.21 -20.86
C TYR A 265 31.01 6.31 -20.17
N HIS A 266 32.10 5.90 -19.50
CA HIS A 266 33.24 6.71 -19.06
C HIS A 266 34.56 5.97 -19.26
#